data_AF-A0A2N2F8U4-F1
#
_entry.id   AF-A0A2N2F8U4-F1
#
_cell.length_a   1.000
_cell.length_b   1.000
_cell.length_c   1.000
_cell.angle_alpha   90.00
_cell.angle_beta   90.00
_cell.angle_gamma   90.00
#
_symmetry.space_group_name_H-M   'P 1'
#
loop_
_entity.id
_entity.type
_entity.pdbx_description
1 polymer ?
#
loop_
_entity_poly.entity_id
_entity_poly.type
_entity_poly.pdbx_seq_one_letter_code
_entity_poly.pdbx_strand_id
1 'polypeptide(L)'
;MAKDLKINRDISSATVRVINEEGQPLGVISLEEALGHAERAGMDLVEVSANANPPVCKIMDYGKYRYKQSKKLQDARKSQTVIHVKEIRLRPKTEAHDLQTKIKH
;
A
#
# COMPACT_ATOMS: atom_id res chain seq x y z
N MET A 1 -4.25 -5.14 4.02
CA MET A 1 -3.98 -4.05 4.99
C MET A 1 -2.80 -3.26 4.46
N ALA A 2 -2.64 -1.97 4.81
CA ALA A 2 -1.42 -1.26 4.47
C ALA A 2 -0.24 -2.01 5.13
N LYS A 3 0.81 -2.31 4.37
CA LYS A 3 1.99 -2.99 4.90
C LYS A 3 2.62 -2.08 5.93
N ASP A 4 2.64 -2.48 7.20
CA ASP A 4 3.37 -1.73 8.22
C ASP A 4 4.86 -1.85 7.93
N LEU A 5 5.46 -0.70 7.61
CA LEU A 5 6.88 -0.59 7.30
C LEU A 5 7.63 -0.29 8.60
N LYS A 6 8.83 -0.88 8.74
CA LYS A 6 9.75 -0.58 9.83
C LYS A 6 10.33 0.82 9.63
N ILE A 7 10.49 1.56 10.72
CA ILE A 7 11.01 2.93 10.70
C ILE A 7 12.13 3.12 11.71
N ASN A 8 13.07 4.00 11.40
CA ASN A 8 14.13 4.44 12.30
C ASN A 8 14.82 3.27 13.02
N ARG A 9 14.66 3.18 14.34
CA ARG A 9 15.30 2.17 15.21
C ARG A 9 14.68 0.77 15.11
N ASP A 10 13.52 0.62 14.46
CA ASP A 10 12.93 -0.70 14.22
C ASP A 10 13.65 -1.46 13.09
N ILE A 11 14.51 -0.77 12.34
CA ILE A 11 15.33 -1.35 11.28
C ILE A 11 16.52 -2.07 11.92
N SER A 12 16.59 -3.39 11.76
CA SER A 12 17.62 -4.24 12.38
C SER A 12 18.86 -4.48 11.49
N SER A 13 18.83 -4.00 10.26
CA SER A 13 19.85 -4.29 9.25
C SER A 13 21.05 -3.37 9.41
N ALA A 14 22.27 -3.92 9.49
CA ALA A 14 23.49 -3.12 9.69
C ALA A 14 23.82 -2.23 8.48
N THR A 15 23.52 -2.70 7.28
CA THR A 15 23.80 -2.00 6.01
C THR A 15 22.51 -1.86 5.22
N VAL A 16 22.25 -0.66 4.73
CA VAL A 16 21.02 -0.31 4.04
C VAL A 16 21.33 0.50 2.78
N ARG A 17 20.52 0.31 1.74
CA ARG A 17 20.56 1.17 0.56
C ARG A 17 19.59 2.33 0.75
N VAL A 18 20.10 3.55 0.77
CA VAL A 18 19.31 4.74 1.12
C VAL A 18 18.97 5.57 -0.11
N ILE A 19 17.72 6.03 -0.14
CA ILE A 19 17.22 7.04 -1.07
C ILE A 19 16.85 8.27 -0.25
N ASN A 20 17.35 9.45 -0.64
CA ASN A 20 17.03 10.70 0.04
C ASN A 20 15.59 11.15 -0.23
N GLU A 21 15.20 12.24 0.41
CA GLU A 21 13.90 12.91 0.29
C GLU A 21 13.61 13.42 -1.13
N GLU A 22 14.66 13.82 -1.86
CA GLU A 22 14.60 14.28 -3.25
C GLU A 22 14.50 13.13 -4.27
N GLY A 23 14.65 11.88 -3.81
CA GLY A 23 14.62 10.68 -4.66
C GLY A 23 15.97 10.28 -5.28
N GLN A 24 17.07 10.94 -4.90
CA GLN A 24 18.43 10.58 -5.28
C GLN A 24 18.94 9.40 -4.42
N PRO A 25 19.62 8.42 -5.02
CA PRO A 25 20.25 7.33 -4.29
C PRO A 25 21.52 7.82 -3.58
N LEU A 26 21.58 7.70 -2.26
CA LEU A 26 22.79 7.91 -1.45
C LEU A 26 23.76 6.71 -1.54
N GLY A 27 23.28 5.59 -2.10
CA GLY A 27 24.05 4.35 -2.22
C GLY A 27 23.83 3.43 -1.01
N VAL A 28 24.80 2.55 -0.78
CA VAL A 28 24.79 1.58 0.31
C VAL A 28 25.63 2.15 1.46
N ILE A 29 24.99 2.43 2.58
CA ILE A 29 25.62 3.04 3.76
C ILE A 29 25.22 2.27 5.03
N SER A 30 25.87 2.57 6.14
CA SER A 30 25.51 1.98 7.43
C SER A 30 24.15 2.50 7.92
N LEU A 31 23.50 1.73 8.79
CA LEU A 31 22.25 2.16 9.43
C LEU A 31 22.42 3.46 10.22
N GLU A 32 23.55 3.63 10.91
CA GLU A 32 23.84 4.81 11.71
C GLU A 32 23.97 6.07 10.84
N GLU A 33 24.70 5.98 9.73
CA GLU A 33 24.77 7.08 8.75
C GLU A 33 23.38 7.40 8.18
N ALA A 34 22.61 6.37 7.82
CA ALA A 34 21.26 6.54 7.30
C ALA A 34 20.34 7.27 8.29
N LEU A 35 20.42 6.93 9.57
CA LEU A 35 19.69 7.62 10.65
C LEU A 35 20.16 9.07 10.79
N GLY A 36 21.47 9.32 10.75
CA GLY A 36 22.01 10.68 10.79
C GLY A 36 21.63 11.54 9.59
N HIS A 37 21.43 10.94 8.41
CA HIS A 37 20.86 11.64 7.25
C HIS A 37 19.38 11.99 7.45
N ALA A 38 18.59 11.05 7.97
CA ALA A 38 17.18 11.29 8.26
C ALA A 38 16.97 12.37 9.33
N GLU A 39 17.79 12.35 10.39
CA GLU A 39 17.76 13.35 11.47
C GLU A 39 18.13 14.75 10.97
N ARG A 40 19.16 14.87 10.11
CA ARG A 40 19.53 16.14 9.48
C ARG A 40 18.42 16.71 8.59
N ALA A 41 17.65 15.84 7.93
CA ALA A 41 16.51 16.24 7.12
C ALA A 41 15.25 16.52 7.97
N GLY A 42 15.25 16.18 9.26
CA GLY A 42 14.06 16.24 10.12
C GLY A 42 12.95 15.28 9.68
N MET A 43 13.31 14.16 9.04
CA MET A 43 12.39 13.16 8.49
C MET A 43 12.69 11.78 9.06
N ASP A 44 11.85 10.79 8.73
CA ASP A 44 12.03 9.40 9.16
C ASP A 44 12.78 8.58 8.11
N LEU A 45 13.62 7.65 8.58
CA LEU A 45 14.16 6.58 7.76
C LEU A 45 13.14 5.44 7.68
N VAL A 46 12.57 5.20 6.51
CA VAL A 46 11.52 4.19 6.32
C VAL A 46 12.04 3.04 5.46
N GLU A 47 11.94 1.82 5.95
CA GLU A 47 12.28 0.61 5.19
C GLU A 47 11.18 0.29 4.17
N VAL A 48 11.40 0.60 2.89
CA VAL A 48 10.41 0.39 1.82
C VAL A 48 10.44 -1.05 1.31
N SER A 49 11.62 -1.66 1.29
CA SER A 49 11.78 -3.05 0.83
C SER A 49 12.82 -3.80 1.65
N ALA A 50 12.33 -4.72 2.49
CA ALA A 50 13.14 -5.69 3.23
C ALA A 50 13.67 -6.84 2.34
N ASN A 51 13.07 -7.06 1.17
CA ASN A 51 13.38 -8.22 0.33
C ASN A 51 14.66 -8.03 -0.51
N ALA A 52 15.19 -6.80 -0.57
CA ALA A 52 16.43 -6.50 -1.28
C ALA A 52 17.63 -6.79 -0.37
N ASN A 53 18.76 -7.19 -0.97
CA ASN A 53 20.02 -7.35 -0.25
C ASN A 53 21.06 -6.39 -0.86
N PRO A 54 21.40 -5.26 -0.20
CA PRO A 54 20.91 -4.79 1.11
C PRO A 54 19.49 -4.19 1.07
N PRO A 55 18.77 -4.15 2.21
CA PRO A 55 17.42 -3.60 2.32
C PRO A 55 17.35 -2.14 1.87
N VAL A 56 16.26 -1.77 1.20
CA VAL A 56 16.08 -0.41 0.67
C VAL A 56 15.31 0.44 1.66
N CYS A 57 15.97 1.46 2.17
CA CYS A 57 15.42 2.49 3.03
C CYS A 57 15.26 3.80 2.25
N LYS A 58 14.23 4.57 2.58
CA LYS A 58 14.00 5.88 2.00
C LYS A 58 13.69 6.88 3.09
N ILE A 59 14.31 8.05 2.99
CA ILE A 59 14.07 9.17 3.90
C ILE A 59 12.76 9.84 3.47
N MET A 60 11.74 9.77 4.32
CA MET A 60 10.43 10.40 4.06
C MET A 60 9.60 10.54 5.33
N ASP A 61 8.62 11.44 5.32
CA ASP A 61 7.59 11.52 6.36
C ASP A 61 6.66 10.29 6.30
N TYR A 62 6.77 9.41 7.31
CA TYR A 62 5.99 8.19 7.40
C TYR A 62 4.50 8.45 7.61
N GLY A 63 4.14 9.47 8.39
CA GLY A 63 2.75 9.82 8.68
C GLY A 63 2.01 10.26 7.42
N LYS A 64 2.63 11.15 6.65
CA LYS A 64 2.11 11.62 5.36
C LYS A 64 2.04 10.49 4.33
N TYR A 65 3.04 9.61 4.30
CA TYR A 65 3.03 8.43 3.44
C TYR A 65 1.86 7.50 3.76
N ARG A 66 1.67 7.15 5.03
CA ARG A 66 0.57 6.30 5.49
C ARG A 66 -0.80 6.88 5.15
N TYR A 67 -0.99 8.18 5.37
CA TYR A 67 -2.24 8.85 5.00
C TYR A 67 -2.52 8.73 3.50
N LYS A 68 -1.53 9.01 2.65
CA LYS A 68 -1.64 8.90 1.19
C LYS A 68 -1.96 7.46 0.74
N GLN A 69 -1.29 6.47 1.33
CA GLN A 69 -1.56 5.05 1.02
C GLN A 69 -2.96 4.63 1.44
N SER A 70 -3.41 5.02 2.64
CA SER A 70 -4.77 4.74 3.10
C SER A 70 -5.81 5.38 2.18
N LYS A 71 -5.62 6.65 1.83
CA LYS A 71 -6.52 7.38 0.91
C LYS A 71 -6.57 6.69 -0.46
N LYS A 72 -5.42 6.36 -1.04
CA LYS A 72 -5.34 5.62 -2.31
C LYS A 72 -6.06 4.27 -2.24
N LEU A 73 -5.91 3.53 -1.14
CA LEU A 73 -6.58 2.24 -0.96
C LEU A 73 -8.10 2.41 -0.83
N GLN A 74 -8.58 3.46 -0.14
CA GLN A 74 -10.00 3.78 -0.05
C GLN A 74 -10.57 4.16 -1.41
N ASP A 75 -9.87 5.00 -2.16
CA ASP A 75 -10.30 5.41 -3.50
C ASP A 75 -10.34 4.20 -4.44
N ALA A 76 -9.34 3.33 -4.40
CA ALA A 76 -9.31 2.09 -5.17
C ALA A 76 -10.49 1.16 -4.82
N ARG A 77 -10.82 1.02 -3.53
CA ARG A 77 -11.98 0.24 -3.05
C ARG A 77 -13.32 0.83 -3.51
N LYS A 78 -13.45 2.16 -3.53
CA LYS A 78 -14.65 2.83 -4.03
C LYS A 78 -14.82 2.66 -5.54
N SER A 79 -13.72 2.70 -6.29
CA SER A 79 -13.73 2.48 -7.73
C SER A 79 -13.85 1.01 -8.13
N GLN A 80 -13.68 0.08 -7.18
CA GLN A 80 -13.81 -1.35 -7.45
C GLN A 80 -15.28 -1.66 -7.76
N THR A 81 -15.55 -2.07 -8.99
CA THR A 81 -16.87 -2.57 -9.39
C THR A 81 -17.20 -3.82 -8.59
N VAL A 82 -18.10 -3.69 -7.61
CA VAL A 82 -18.63 -4.82 -6.86
C VAL A 82 -19.72 -5.48 -7.69
N ILE A 83 -19.38 -6.57 -8.37
CA ILE A 83 -20.36 -7.38 -9.11
C ILE A 83 -21.07 -8.27 -8.08
N HIS A 84 -22.28 -7.87 -7.69
CA HIS A 84 -23.19 -8.74 -6.94
C HIS A 84 -23.88 -9.68 -7.92
N VAL A 85 -23.54 -10.97 -7.88
CA VAL A 85 -24.28 -12.00 -8.61
C VAL A 85 -25.62 -12.19 -7.93
N LYS A 86 -26.70 -11.71 -8.54
CA LYS A 86 -28.06 -12.02 -8.13
C LYS A 86 -28.47 -13.35 -8.76
N GLU A 87 -28.63 -14.39 -7.96
CA GLU A 87 -29.15 -15.66 -8.46
C GLU A 87 -30.68 -15.58 -8.60
N ILE A 88 -31.20 -15.81 -9.81
CA ILE A 88 -32.64 -15.84 -10.08
C ILE A 88 -33.10 -17.30 -10.05
N ARG A 89 -34.03 -17.62 -9.15
CA ARG A 89 -34.61 -18.97 -9.04
C ARG A 89 -35.92 -19.07 -9.83
N LEU A 90 -35.92 -19.89 -10.88
CA LEU A 90 -37.07 -20.12 -11.77
C LEU A 90 -37.79 -21.42 -11.40
N ARG A 91 -39.13 -21.41 -11.50
CA ARG A 91 -39.99 -22.60 -11.27
C ARG A 91 -40.71 -22.98 -12.57
N PRO A 92 -41.09 -24.27 -12.79
CA PRO A 92 -41.75 -24.70 -14.03
C PRO A 92 -43.14 -24.09 -14.29
N LYS A 93 -43.82 -23.57 -13.25
CA LYS A 93 -45.15 -22.92 -13.36
C LYS A 93 -45.09 -21.39 -13.52
N THR A 94 -43.92 -20.85 -13.91
CA THR A 94 -43.76 -19.40 -14.06
C THR A 94 -44.42 -18.94 -15.35
N GLU A 95 -45.41 -18.05 -15.28
CA GLU A 95 -46.05 -17.48 -16.47
C GLU A 95 -45.07 -16.62 -17.28
N ALA A 96 -45.34 -16.49 -18.59
CA ALA A 96 -44.48 -15.75 -19.51
C ALA A 96 -44.21 -14.30 -19.06
N HIS A 97 -45.18 -13.65 -18.40
CA HIS A 97 -45.05 -12.30 -17.87
C HIS A 97 -44.10 -12.22 -16.65
N ASP A 98 -44.14 -13.22 -15.76
CA ASP A 98 -43.28 -13.30 -14.57
C ASP A 98 -41.82 -13.65 -14.96
N LEU A 99 -41.65 -14.48 -15.99
CA LEU A 99 -40.34 -14.76 -16.59
C LEU A 99 -39.69 -13.47 -17.14
N GLN A 100 -40.46 -12.66 -17.85
CA GLN A 100 -39.96 -11.46 -18.52
C GLN A 100 -39.57 -10.36 -17.54
N THR A 101 -40.22 -10.34 -16.37
CA THR A 101 -39.88 -9.44 -15.25
C THR A 101 -38.59 -9.91 -14.56
N LYS A 102 -38.39 -11.23 -14.43
CA LYS A 102 -37.20 -11.81 -13.79
C LYS A 102 -35.93 -11.75 -14.64
N ILE A 103 -36.01 -11.82 -15.96
CA ILE A 103 -34.83 -11.76 -16.87
C ILE A 103 -34.29 -10.33 -17.00
N LYS A 104 -35.13 -9.31 -16.82
CA LYS A 104 -34.75 -7.89 -16.96
C LYS A 104 -34.11 -7.27 -15.71
N HIS A 105 -34.01 -8.00 -14.60
CA HIS A 105 -33.60 -7.49 -13.27
C HIS A 105 -32.59 -8.39 -12.57
#